data_AF-A0A7S1AGU4-F1
#
_entry.id   AF-A0A7S1AGU4-F1
#
_cell.length_a   1.000
_cell.length_b   1.000
_cell.length_c   1.000
_cell.angle_alpha   90.00
_cell.angle_beta   90.00
_cell.angle_gamma   90.00
#
_symmetry.space_group_name_H-M   'P 1'
#
loop_
_entity.id
_entity.type
_entity.pdbx_description
1 polymer ?
#
loop_
_entity_poly.entity_id
_entity_poly.type
_entity_poly.pdbx_seq_one_letter_code
_entity_poly.pdbx_strand_id
1 'polypeptide(L)'
;AVCFSSDLQTPRSMFYCCKGLAECCLLPCKACGKGLAACAQGCGGCAKCLDTVCGGCTTCLDKTCGCCGGGCSAVCSTLFTKPLSFYVLTTILSNAVILLLAILGLSGADCDDDDQSMASLAGIMNIFIALVHCLFAIYIQQRLLCGIQPESGKTHAETVKQAGNICMYDVGFCLYLIFFVCAFGWQFPSFVWTLSCDGAVAGFVAALFLVFYAICAFFYMILWYCGYALCGAYESTRVPQGSAHPGRPPQAQVIGGYQQPQRRA
;
A
#
# COMPACT_ATOMS: atom_id res chain seq x y z
N ALA A 1 -18.18 -4.17 5.15
CA ALA A 1 -17.35 -2.97 4.90
C ALA A 1 -18.29 -1.85 4.48
N VAL A 2 -18.44 -0.82 5.31
CA VAL A 2 -19.31 0.33 5.03
C VAL A 2 -18.46 1.35 4.28
N CYS A 3 -18.77 1.62 3.01
CA CYS A 3 -18.16 2.71 2.27
C CYS A 3 -18.69 4.04 2.86
N PHE A 4 -17.90 4.70 3.70
CA PHE A 4 -18.24 6.04 4.18
C PHE A 4 -18.14 7.04 3.02
N SER A 5 -19.27 7.68 2.70
CA SER A 5 -19.33 8.83 1.80
C SER A 5 -18.81 10.05 2.55
N SER A 6 -17.57 10.45 2.28
CA SER A 6 -16.96 11.62 2.90
C SER A 6 -17.20 12.87 2.05
N ASP A 7 -18.36 13.50 2.25
CA ASP A 7 -18.60 14.92 1.90
C ASP A 7 -17.97 15.80 3.00
N LEU A 8 -16.66 15.99 2.97
CA LEU A 8 -15.97 16.98 3.79
C LEU A 8 -15.25 17.98 2.90
N GLN A 9 -15.70 19.24 2.92
CA GLN A 9 -14.96 20.37 2.38
C GLN A 9 -13.70 20.59 3.22
N THR A 10 -12.51 20.43 2.61
CA THR A 10 -11.22 20.52 3.29
C THR A 10 -10.48 21.86 3.07
N PRO A 11 -9.77 22.37 4.10
CA PRO A 11 -9.03 23.64 4.06
C PRO A 11 -7.66 23.53 3.37
N ARG A 12 -7.23 24.64 2.75
CA ARG A 12 -6.06 24.77 1.85
C ARG A 12 -4.67 24.64 2.49
N SER A 13 -4.55 24.45 3.80
CA SER A 13 -3.27 24.50 4.53
C SER A 13 -2.43 23.21 4.50
N MET A 14 -3.01 22.07 4.06
CA MET A 14 -2.29 20.78 3.97
C MET A 14 -1.33 20.67 2.76
N PHE A 15 -1.30 21.67 1.87
CA PHE A 15 -0.62 21.59 0.56
C PHE A 15 0.91 21.62 0.62
N TYR A 16 1.52 22.12 1.70
CA TYR A 16 2.98 22.35 1.74
C TYR A 16 3.80 21.16 2.22
N CYS A 17 3.23 20.23 3.00
CA CYS A 17 3.94 19.02 3.46
C CYS A 17 4.18 18.04 2.29
N CYS A 18 3.26 17.99 1.32
CA CYS A 18 3.35 17.08 0.17
C CYS A 18 4.38 17.51 -0.89
N LYS A 19 4.80 18.79 -0.94
CA LYS A 19 5.70 19.28 -2.00
C LYS A 19 7.14 18.79 -1.85
N GLY A 20 7.64 18.67 -0.60
CA GLY A 20 8.96 18.11 -0.31
C GLY A 20 9.03 16.60 -0.56
N LEU A 21 7.98 15.87 -0.19
CA LEU A 21 7.87 14.43 -0.47
C LEU A 21 7.76 14.11 -1.96
N ALA A 22 7.11 14.97 -2.75
CA ALA A 22 7.02 14.82 -4.19
C ALA A 22 8.40 14.81 -4.88
N GLU A 23 9.37 15.59 -4.41
CA GLU A 23 10.74 15.57 -4.95
C GLU A 23 11.50 14.29 -4.57
N CYS A 24 11.31 13.76 -3.36
CA CYS A 24 11.85 12.46 -2.96
C CYS A 24 11.26 11.30 -3.78
N CYS A 25 9.96 11.34 -4.08
CA CYS A 25 9.29 10.33 -4.92
C CYS A 25 9.70 10.43 -6.41
N LEU A 26 10.19 11.57 -6.87
CA LEU A 26 10.66 11.78 -8.24
C LEU A 26 12.11 11.32 -8.46
N LEU A 27 12.91 11.15 -7.41
CA LEU A 27 14.30 10.68 -7.54
C LEU A 27 14.41 9.29 -8.19
N PRO A 28 13.59 8.29 -7.80
CA PRO A 28 13.61 6.98 -8.46
C PRO A 28 13.05 7.04 -9.88
N CYS A 29 11.96 7.79 -10.14
CA CYS A 29 11.46 7.89 -11.52
C CYS A 29 12.46 8.67 -12.44
N LYS A 30 13.27 9.62 -11.92
CA LYS A 30 14.39 10.27 -12.67
C LYS A 30 15.54 9.30 -12.94
N ALA A 31 15.88 8.43 -11.99
CA ALA A 31 16.84 7.34 -12.21
C ALA A 31 16.31 6.33 -13.26
N CYS A 32 14.99 6.09 -13.27
CA CYS A 32 14.31 5.20 -14.21
C CYS A 32 14.14 5.80 -15.63
N GLY A 33 14.28 7.12 -15.80
CA GLY A 33 14.15 7.80 -17.09
C GLY A 33 15.13 7.32 -18.18
N LYS A 34 16.29 6.78 -17.79
CA LYS A 34 17.23 6.11 -18.71
C LYS A 34 16.90 4.63 -18.97
N GLY A 35 16.07 4.01 -18.13
CA GLY A 35 15.57 2.63 -18.26
C GLY A 35 14.21 2.50 -18.95
N LEU A 36 13.59 3.63 -19.34
CA LEU A 36 12.23 3.69 -19.90
C LEU A 36 12.08 2.85 -21.20
N ALA A 37 13.12 2.77 -22.02
CA ALA A 37 13.15 1.92 -23.22
C ALA A 37 13.19 0.41 -22.89
N ALA A 38 13.83 0.02 -21.79
CA ALA A 38 13.89 -1.37 -21.33
C ALA A 38 12.62 -1.79 -20.59
N CYS A 39 11.98 -0.88 -19.85
CA CYS A 39 10.72 -1.15 -19.14
C CYS A 39 9.53 -1.34 -20.09
N ALA A 40 9.52 -0.65 -21.24
CA ALA A 40 8.52 -0.85 -22.29
C ALA A 40 8.58 -2.27 -22.92
N GLN A 41 9.76 -2.92 -22.93
CA GLN A 41 9.91 -4.34 -23.31
C GLN A 41 9.65 -5.30 -22.14
N GLY A 42 9.87 -4.84 -20.89
CA GLY A 42 9.72 -5.61 -19.66
C GLY A 42 8.28 -5.80 -19.14
N CYS A 43 7.29 -5.05 -19.63
CA CYS A 43 5.89 -5.24 -19.20
C CYS A 43 5.34 -6.66 -19.49
N GLY A 44 5.93 -7.41 -20.43
CA GLY A 44 5.62 -8.84 -20.61
C GLY A 44 6.31 -9.79 -19.62
N GLY A 45 7.41 -9.36 -18.98
CA GLY A 45 8.18 -10.14 -18.01
C GLY A 45 7.64 -10.06 -16.59
N CYS A 46 7.14 -8.88 -16.17
CA CYS A 46 6.49 -8.71 -14.87
C CYS A 46 5.20 -9.53 -14.76
N ALA A 47 4.44 -9.66 -15.86
CA ALA A 47 3.27 -10.54 -15.93
C ALA A 47 3.65 -12.01 -15.67
N LYS A 48 4.72 -12.53 -16.28
CA LYS A 48 5.18 -13.92 -16.08
C LYS A 48 5.69 -14.19 -14.66
N CYS A 49 6.37 -13.21 -14.04
CA CYS A 49 6.84 -13.34 -12.66
C CYS A 49 5.66 -13.36 -11.68
N LEU A 50 4.67 -12.49 -11.90
CA LEU A 50 3.42 -12.49 -11.14
C LEU A 50 2.64 -13.79 -11.35
N ASP A 51 2.51 -14.28 -12.59
CA ASP A 51 1.82 -15.54 -12.92
C ASP A 51 2.47 -16.76 -12.26
N THR A 52 3.79 -16.78 -12.10
CA THR A 52 4.50 -17.89 -11.44
C THR A 52 4.27 -17.89 -9.93
N VAL A 53 4.28 -16.71 -9.30
CA VAL A 53 4.00 -16.55 -7.86
C VAL A 53 2.51 -16.79 -7.56
N CYS A 54 1.62 -16.23 -8.39
CA CYS A 54 0.18 -16.45 -8.32
C CYS A 54 -0.19 -17.93 -8.60
N GLY A 55 0.52 -18.59 -9.53
CA GLY A 55 0.38 -20.01 -9.82
C GLY A 55 0.81 -20.92 -8.65
N GLY A 56 1.86 -20.52 -7.91
CA GLY A 56 2.25 -21.18 -6.67
C GLY A 56 1.19 -21.05 -5.57
N CYS A 57 0.58 -19.87 -5.43
CA CYS A 57 -0.49 -19.62 -4.45
C CYS A 57 -1.80 -20.35 -4.81
N THR A 58 -2.21 -20.39 -6.08
CA THR A 58 -3.40 -21.16 -6.51
C THR A 58 -3.22 -22.66 -6.31
N THR A 59 -2.01 -23.18 -6.53
CA THR A 59 -1.72 -24.62 -6.28
C THR A 59 -1.71 -24.97 -4.78
N CYS A 60 -1.32 -24.02 -3.92
CA CYS A 60 -1.40 -24.16 -2.45
C CYS A 60 -2.85 -24.11 -1.96
N LEU A 61 -3.70 -23.31 -2.61
CA LEU A 61 -5.13 -23.22 -2.33
C LEU A 61 -5.87 -24.52 -2.67
N ASP A 62 -5.60 -25.13 -3.83
CA ASP A 62 -6.31 -26.35 -4.25
C ASP A 62 -6.00 -27.58 -3.40
N LYS A 63 -4.81 -27.66 -2.80
CA LYS A 63 -4.39 -28.84 -2.01
C LYS A 63 -4.52 -28.68 -0.50
N THR A 64 -4.59 -27.46 0.02
CA THR A 64 -4.57 -27.21 1.48
C THR A 64 -5.91 -26.66 2.02
N CYS A 65 -6.84 -26.18 1.17
CA CYS A 65 -8.12 -25.60 1.62
C CYS A 65 -9.29 -26.59 1.82
N GLY A 66 -9.04 -27.90 1.94
CA GLY A 66 -10.08 -28.86 2.34
C GLY A 66 -10.65 -28.64 3.76
N CYS A 67 -10.01 -27.81 4.59
CA CYS A 67 -10.38 -27.61 6.00
C CYS A 67 -11.03 -26.25 6.33
N CYS A 68 -11.04 -25.27 5.42
CA CYS A 68 -11.56 -23.92 5.70
C CYS A 68 -12.71 -23.57 4.74
N GLY A 69 -13.95 -23.90 5.12
CA GLY A 69 -15.14 -23.59 4.33
C GLY A 69 -15.28 -22.10 3.99
N GLY A 70 -15.85 -21.80 2.82
CA GLY A 70 -16.43 -20.51 2.37
C GLY A 70 -15.56 -19.24 2.44
N GLY A 71 -15.09 -18.86 3.63
CA GLY A 71 -14.38 -17.61 3.89
C GLY A 71 -12.99 -17.51 3.27
N CYS A 72 -12.25 -18.63 3.16
CA CYS A 72 -10.89 -18.63 2.59
C CYS A 72 -10.90 -18.29 1.09
N SER A 73 -11.87 -18.81 0.34
CA SER A 73 -12.03 -18.56 -1.10
C SER A 73 -12.27 -17.06 -1.40
N ALA A 74 -13.08 -16.39 -0.58
CA ALA A 74 -13.38 -14.97 -0.74
C ALA A 74 -12.17 -14.08 -0.42
N VAL A 75 -11.39 -14.43 0.60
CA VAL A 75 -10.18 -13.71 0.98
C VAL A 75 -9.08 -13.90 -0.06
N CYS A 76 -8.85 -15.12 -0.55
CA CYS A 76 -7.79 -15.40 -1.51
C CYS A 76 -8.07 -14.80 -2.90
N SER A 77 -9.28 -14.94 -3.44
CA SER A 77 -9.63 -14.31 -4.74
C SER A 77 -9.50 -12.78 -4.69
N THR A 78 -9.85 -12.19 -3.55
CA THR A 78 -9.72 -10.75 -3.27
C THR A 78 -8.26 -10.30 -3.13
N LEU A 79 -7.39 -11.14 -2.59
CA LEU A 79 -5.98 -10.81 -2.33
C LEU A 79 -5.04 -11.07 -3.51
N PHE A 80 -5.46 -11.70 -4.60
CA PHE A 80 -4.56 -11.92 -5.74
C PHE A 80 -4.94 -11.14 -7.00
N THR A 81 -6.17 -10.64 -7.10
CA THR A 81 -6.67 -9.97 -8.31
C THR A 81 -6.74 -8.45 -8.18
N LYS A 82 -6.49 -7.91 -6.98
CA LYS A 82 -6.73 -6.50 -6.66
C LYS A 82 -5.45 -5.67 -6.71
N PRO A 83 -5.53 -4.39 -7.08
CA PRO A 83 -4.38 -3.50 -6.98
C PRO A 83 -3.86 -3.47 -5.54
N LEU A 84 -2.54 -3.38 -5.38
CA LEU A 84 -1.84 -3.34 -4.09
C LEU A 84 -1.89 -4.62 -3.25
N SER A 85 -2.42 -5.72 -3.78
CA SER A 85 -2.66 -6.91 -2.96
C SER A 85 -1.37 -7.62 -2.49
N PHE A 86 -0.33 -7.61 -3.34
CA PHE A 86 1.00 -8.09 -2.97
C PHE A 86 1.57 -7.32 -1.77
N TYR A 87 1.42 -5.99 -1.73
CA TYR A 87 1.85 -5.18 -0.58
C TYR A 87 1.15 -5.58 0.71
N VAL A 88 -0.16 -5.81 0.66
CA VAL A 88 -0.92 -6.24 1.86
C VAL A 88 -0.47 -7.61 2.33
N LEU A 89 -0.33 -8.57 1.42
CA LEU A 89 0.12 -9.92 1.75
C LEU A 89 1.54 -9.90 2.36
N THR A 90 2.48 -9.22 1.69
CA THR A 90 3.85 -9.09 2.19
C THR A 90 3.88 -8.36 3.53
N THR A 91 3.07 -7.32 3.72
CA THR A 91 2.98 -6.60 5.00
C THR A 91 2.51 -7.52 6.11
N ILE A 92 1.43 -8.27 5.92
CA ILE A 92 0.90 -9.19 6.94
C ILE A 92 1.92 -10.28 7.27
N LEU A 93 2.50 -10.92 6.25
CA LEU A 93 3.45 -12.02 6.46
C LEU A 93 4.73 -11.55 7.16
N SER A 94 5.33 -10.44 6.70
CA SER A 94 6.54 -9.90 7.32
C SER A 94 6.30 -9.43 8.75
N ASN A 95 5.20 -8.72 9.01
CA ASN A 95 4.89 -8.21 10.35
C ASN A 95 4.44 -9.33 11.31
N ALA A 96 3.91 -10.45 10.82
CA ALA A 96 3.67 -11.63 11.65
C ALA A 96 4.99 -12.24 12.17
N VAL A 97 6.01 -12.32 11.31
CA VAL A 97 7.36 -12.76 11.71
C VAL A 97 7.98 -11.80 12.71
N ILE A 98 7.89 -10.48 12.45
CA ILE A 98 8.40 -9.44 13.35
C ILE A 98 7.72 -9.51 14.72
N LEU A 99 6.39 -9.70 14.75
CA LEU A 99 5.63 -9.84 15.98
C LEU A 99 6.09 -11.06 16.78
N LEU A 100 6.29 -12.21 16.13
CA LEU A 100 6.81 -13.40 16.81
C LEU A 100 8.21 -13.16 17.39
N LEU A 101 9.12 -12.57 16.61
CA LEU A 101 10.48 -12.26 17.05
C LEU A 101 10.50 -11.25 18.21
N ALA A 102 9.63 -10.25 18.18
CA ALA A 102 9.50 -9.27 19.26
C ALA A 102 9.00 -9.92 20.56
N ILE A 103 8.00 -10.83 20.48
CA ILE A 103 7.54 -11.60 21.64
C ILE A 103 8.64 -12.49 22.20
N LEU A 104 9.37 -13.20 21.34
CA LEU A 104 10.50 -14.04 21.76
C LEU A 104 11.61 -13.20 22.41
N GLY A 105 11.90 -12.02 21.84
CA GLY A 105 12.85 -11.06 22.40
C GLY A 105 12.47 -10.59 23.80
N LEU A 106 11.18 -10.30 24.04
CA LEU A 106 10.68 -9.95 25.36
C LEU A 106 10.79 -11.09 26.38
N SER A 107 10.61 -12.34 25.93
CA SER A 107 10.69 -13.51 26.81
C SER A 107 12.11 -13.98 27.13
N GLY A 108 13.08 -13.61 26.31
CA GLY A 108 14.46 -14.10 26.40
C GLY A 108 15.50 -13.05 26.82
N ALA A 109 15.09 -11.80 27.03
CA ALA A 109 16.00 -10.74 27.48
C ALA A 109 16.33 -10.88 28.96
N ASP A 110 17.62 -10.92 29.27
CA ASP A 110 18.18 -10.88 30.62
C ASP A 110 19.13 -9.67 30.70
N CYS A 111 18.72 -8.62 31.42
CA CYS A 111 19.48 -7.39 31.57
C CYS A 111 19.39 -6.84 32.99
N ASP A 112 20.32 -5.95 33.33
CA ASP A 112 20.21 -5.12 34.53
C ASP A 112 18.92 -4.27 34.50
N ASP A 113 18.36 -3.94 35.67
CA ASP A 113 17.02 -3.34 35.82
C ASP A 113 16.77 -2.10 34.94
N ASP A 114 17.77 -1.23 34.80
CA ASP A 114 17.66 0.00 34.00
C ASP A 114 17.56 -0.30 32.49
N ASP A 115 18.38 -1.21 31.98
CA ASP A 115 18.41 -1.60 30.56
C ASP A 115 17.22 -2.50 30.19
N GLN A 116 16.78 -3.34 31.12
CA GLN A 116 15.60 -4.20 30.96
C GLN A 116 14.35 -3.38 30.62
N SER A 117 14.18 -2.22 31.25
CA SER A 117 13.03 -1.34 31.02
C SER A 117 12.98 -0.81 29.58
N MET A 118 14.14 -0.41 29.05
CA MET A 118 14.27 0.16 27.70
C MET A 118 14.19 -0.92 26.62
N ALA A 119 14.81 -2.07 26.83
CA ALA A 119 14.68 -3.21 25.93
C ALA A 119 13.23 -3.74 25.89
N SER A 120 12.54 -3.76 27.03
CA SER A 120 11.12 -4.11 27.09
C SER A 120 10.26 -3.12 26.34
N LEU A 121 10.51 -1.82 26.51
CA LEU A 121 9.81 -0.77 25.75
C LEU A 121 10.04 -0.92 24.24
N ALA A 122 11.28 -1.24 23.83
CA ALA A 122 11.63 -1.49 22.43
C ALA A 122 10.81 -2.65 21.84
N GLY A 123 10.75 -3.79 22.55
CA GLY A 123 9.98 -4.96 22.15
C GLY A 123 8.48 -4.69 22.05
N ILE A 124 7.90 -4.02 23.05
CA ILE A 124 6.47 -3.64 23.05
C ILE A 124 6.15 -2.71 21.88
N MET A 125 6.99 -1.71 21.63
CA MET A 125 6.81 -0.79 20.52
C MET A 125 6.94 -1.48 19.16
N ASN A 126 7.84 -2.46 19.00
CA ASN A 126 7.94 -3.25 17.77
C ASN A 126 6.66 -4.06 17.50
N ILE A 127 6.04 -4.65 18.53
CA ILE A 127 4.73 -5.33 18.41
C ILE A 127 3.66 -4.33 17.97
N PHE A 128 3.56 -3.19 18.65
CA PHE A 128 2.58 -2.15 18.32
C PHE A 128 2.75 -1.66 16.87
N ILE A 129 3.98 -1.36 16.46
CA ILE A 129 4.28 -0.87 15.12
C ILE A 129 3.91 -1.91 14.05
N ALA A 130 4.25 -3.18 14.28
CA ALA A 130 3.90 -4.27 13.36
C ALA A 130 2.38 -4.39 13.16
N LEU A 131 1.60 -4.28 14.24
CA LEU A 131 0.13 -4.30 14.17
C LEU A 131 -0.43 -3.10 13.40
N VAL A 132 0.10 -1.90 13.66
CA VAL A 132 -0.32 -0.68 12.95
C VAL A 132 -0.05 -0.79 11.44
N HIS A 133 1.11 -1.32 11.03
CA HIS A 133 1.40 -1.56 9.61
C HIS A 133 0.41 -2.53 8.96
N CYS A 134 0.07 -3.64 9.63
CA CYS A 134 -0.96 -4.57 9.15
C CYS A 134 -2.33 -3.90 8.97
N LEU A 135 -2.78 -3.16 9.98
CA LEU A 135 -4.06 -2.45 9.95
C LEU A 135 -4.09 -1.41 8.81
N PHE A 136 -3.03 -0.63 8.65
CA PHE A 136 -2.96 0.39 7.62
C PHE A 136 -2.81 -0.19 6.21
N ALA A 137 -2.12 -1.31 6.02
CA ALA A 137 -2.07 -1.97 4.72
C ALA A 137 -3.47 -2.40 4.25
N ILE A 138 -4.26 -2.99 5.17
CA ILE A 138 -5.66 -3.34 4.89
C ILE A 138 -6.49 -2.08 4.63
N TYR A 139 -6.33 -1.04 5.45
CA TYR A 139 -7.03 0.24 5.29
C TYR A 139 -6.78 0.89 3.92
N ILE A 140 -5.51 1.03 3.51
CA ILE A 140 -5.13 1.64 2.23
C ILE A 140 -5.70 0.84 1.07
N GLN A 141 -5.63 -0.50 1.13
CA GLN A 141 -6.22 -1.35 0.10
C GLN A 141 -7.74 -1.16 0.03
N GLN A 142 -8.44 -1.11 1.18
CA GLN A 142 -9.88 -0.86 1.21
C GLN A 142 -10.24 0.51 0.63
N ARG A 143 -9.51 1.58 0.98
CA ARG A 143 -9.75 2.93 0.44
C ARG A 143 -9.53 2.97 -1.07
N LEU A 144 -8.50 2.29 -1.56
CA LEU A 144 -8.25 2.16 -2.99
C LEU A 144 -9.41 1.43 -3.69
N LEU A 145 -9.88 0.32 -3.13
CA LEU A 145 -10.98 -0.46 -3.71
C LEU A 145 -12.33 0.26 -3.64
N CYS A 146 -12.61 0.99 -2.57
CA CYS A 146 -13.87 1.70 -2.44
C CYS A 146 -14.03 2.84 -3.45
N GLY A 147 -12.95 3.52 -3.83
CA GLY A 147 -13.03 4.54 -4.88
C GLY A 147 -12.96 3.97 -6.31
N ILE A 148 -12.40 2.76 -6.48
CA ILE A 148 -12.40 2.06 -7.77
C ILE A 148 -13.74 1.34 -7.88
N GLN A 149 -14.78 2.05 -8.31
CA GLN A 149 -16.08 1.42 -8.60
C GLN A 149 -15.89 0.17 -9.48
N PRO A 150 -16.42 -1.00 -9.06
CA PRO A 150 -16.15 -2.30 -9.68
C PRO A 150 -16.77 -2.50 -11.08
N GLU A 151 -17.64 -1.59 -11.53
CA GLU A 151 -18.47 -1.76 -12.72
C GLU A 151 -17.86 -1.16 -14.00
N SER A 152 -16.87 -0.29 -13.89
CA SER A 152 -16.27 0.39 -15.05
C SER A 152 -14.91 -0.23 -15.31
N GLY A 153 -14.66 -0.72 -16.53
CA GLY A 153 -13.35 -1.14 -17.02
C GLY A 153 -12.34 0.01 -16.98
N LYS A 154 -11.96 0.41 -15.77
CA LYS A 154 -11.14 1.59 -15.50
C LYS A 154 -9.74 1.33 -16.01
N THR A 155 -9.24 2.34 -16.69
CA THR A 155 -7.87 2.34 -17.19
C THR A 155 -6.87 2.44 -16.04
N HIS A 156 -5.61 2.06 -16.29
CA HIS A 156 -4.55 2.23 -15.30
C HIS A 156 -4.40 3.72 -14.90
N ALA A 157 -4.68 4.65 -15.81
CA ALA A 157 -4.64 6.08 -15.56
C ALA A 157 -5.64 6.53 -14.47
N GLU A 158 -6.85 5.98 -14.47
CA GLU A 158 -7.85 6.30 -13.45
C GLU A 158 -7.46 5.73 -12.08
N THR A 159 -6.87 4.53 -12.05
CA THR A 159 -6.35 3.91 -10.83
C THR A 159 -5.26 4.78 -10.19
N VAL A 160 -4.31 5.28 -10.99
CA VAL A 160 -3.23 6.16 -10.52
C VAL A 160 -3.78 7.49 -10.03
N LYS A 161 -4.70 8.10 -10.78
CA LYS A 161 -5.33 9.36 -10.39
C LYS A 161 -6.03 9.22 -9.04
N GLN A 162 -6.72 8.10 -8.82
CA GLN A 162 -7.39 7.84 -7.57
C GLN A 162 -6.40 7.56 -6.43
N ALA A 163 -5.35 6.77 -6.68
CA ALA A 163 -4.28 6.56 -5.70
C ALA A 163 -3.62 7.89 -5.30
N GLY A 164 -3.37 8.78 -6.26
CA GLY A 164 -2.87 10.14 -6.01
C GLY A 164 -3.83 10.97 -5.17
N ASN A 165 -5.14 10.90 -5.42
CA ASN A 165 -6.15 11.57 -4.59
C ASN A 165 -6.15 11.04 -3.15
N ILE A 166 -6.00 9.73 -2.94
CA ILE A 166 -5.86 9.15 -1.61
C ILE A 166 -4.59 9.70 -0.94
N CYS A 167 -3.45 9.68 -1.63
CA CYS A 167 -2.18 10.16 -1.07
C CYS A 167 -2.21 11.66 -0.67
N MET A 168 -2.99 12.49 -1.35
CA MET A 168 -3.05 13.94 -1.10
C MET A 168 -4.15 14.36 -0.12
N TYR A 169 -5.30 13.69 -0.15
CA TYR A 169 -6.51 14.16 0.53
C TYR A 169 -7.04 13.21 1.60
N ASP A 170 -6.51 12.00 1.70
CA ASP A 170 -6.90 11.07 2.75
C ASP A 170 -6.15 11.35 4.05
N VAL A 171 -6.89 11.85 5.05
CA VAL A 171 -6.33 12.18 6.37
C VAL A 171 -5.69 10.96 7.04
N GLY A 172 -6.27 9.77 6.88
CA GLY A 172 -5.73 8.54 7.45
C GLY A 172 -4.38 8.18 6.85
N PHE A 173 -4.25 8.28 5.52
CA PHE A 173 -2.98 8.07 4.82
C PHE A 173 -1.92 9.09 5.24
N CYS A 174 -2.27 10.38 5.35
CA CYS A 174 -1.34 11.41 5.79
C CYS A 174 -0.81 11.16 7.22
N LEU A 175 -1.68 10.76 8.14
CA LEU A 175 -1.27 10.40 9.50
C LEU A 175 -0.39 9.15 9.52
N TYR A 176 -0.70 8.16 8.69
CA TYR A 176 0.13 6.96 8.55
C TYR A 176 1.52 7.27 8.01
N LEU A 177 1.66 8.21 7.08
CA LEU A 177 2.96 8.61 6.57
C LEU A 177 3.86 9.19 7.66
N ILE A 178 3.30 10.04 8.54
CA ILE A 178 4.03 10.57 9.70
C ILE A 178 4.41 9.41 10.64
N PHE A 179 3.46 8.54 10.96
CA PHE A 179 3.69 7.35 11.77
C PHE A 179 4.81 6.47 11.19
N PHE A 180 4.81 6.23 9.88
CA PHE A 180 5.79 5.40 9.18
C PHE A 180 7.22 5.96 9.33
N VAL A 181 7.39 7.28 9.20
CA VAL A 181 8.69 7.94 9.40
C VAL A 181 9.14 7.86 10.86
N CYS A 182 8.23 8.10 11.80
CA CYS A 182 8.53 7.97 13.23
C CYS A 182 8.88 6.52 13.62
N ALA A 183 8.14 5.55 13.10
CA ALA A 183 8.36 4.12 13.31
C ALA A 183 9.73 3.66 12.78
N PHE A 184 10.13 4.17 11.61
CA PHE A 184 11.47 3.94 11.06
C PHE A 184 12.55 4.55 11.95
N GLY A 185 12.37 5.81 12.38
CA GLY A 185 13.28 6.49 13.30
C GLY A 185 13.41 5.80 14.67
N TRP A 186 12.31 5.19 15.16
CA TRP A 186 12.28 4.45 16.41
C TRP A 186 13.17 3.19 16.42
N GLN A 187 13.48 2.63 15.24
CA GLN A 187 14.30 1.42 15.17
C GLN A 187 15.76 1.66 15.56
N PHE A 188 16.29 2.88 15.38
CA PHE A 188 17.68 3.19 15.72
C PHE A 188 17.99 3.10 17.22
N PRO A 189 17.25 3.75 18.13
CA PRO A 189 17.45 3.54 19.56
C PRO A 189 17.05 2.11 20.00
N SER A 190 16.07 1.49 19.34
CA SER A 190 15.69 0.09 19.58
C SER A 190 16.86 -0.88 19.38
N PHE A 191 17.72 -0.64 18.37
CA PHE A 191 18.96 -1.42 18.19
C PHE A 191 19.91 -1.28 19.37
N VAL A 192 20.11 -0.06 19.87
CA VAL A 192 21.03 0.18 21.00
C VAL A 192 20.52 -0.55 22.24
N TRP A 193 19.24 -0.36 22.58
CA TRP A 193 18.66 -0.96 23.78
C TRP A 193 18.60 -2.49 23.74
N THR A 194 18.33 -3.08 22.57
CA THR A 194 18.29 -4.54 22.44
C THR A 194 19.68 -5.18 22.39
N LEU A 195 20.71 -4.45 21.97
CA LEU A 195 22.10 -4.94 21.98
C LEU A 195 22.77 -4.86 23.36
N SER A 196 22.27 -4.00 24.26
CA SER A 196 22.76 -3.92 25.64
C SER A 196 22.33 -5.09 26.52
N CYS A 197 21.40 -5.93 26.05
CA CYS A 197 20.79 -7.01 26.80
C CYS A 197 21.26 -8.38 26.31
N ASP A 198 21.67 -9.26 27.22
CA ASP A 198 21.96 -10.64 26.88
C ASP A 198 20.67 -11.39 26.56
N GLY A 199 20.72 -12.30 25.58
CA GLY A 199 19.55 -13.07 25.13
C GLY A 199 18.51 -12.29 24.29
N ALA A 200 18.61 -10.97 24.17
CA ALA A 200 17.68 -10.13 23.42
C ALA A 200 17.90 -10.13 21.88
N VAL A 201 18.65 -11.10 21.35
CA VAL A 201 18.96 -11.24 19.91
C VAL A 201 17.69 -11.27 19.05
N ALA A 202 16.64 -11.95 19.50
CA ALA A 202 15.37 -12.00 18.77
C ALA A 202 14.71 -10.60 18.65
N GLY A 203 14.81 -9.77 19.69
CA GLY A 203 14.32 -8.39 19.69
C GLY A 203 15.11 -7.51 18.71
N PHE A 204 16.44 -7.65 18.69
CA PHE A 204 17.30 -6.98 17.71
C PHE A 204 16.94 -7.37 16.27
N VAL A 205 16.78 -8.67 16.00
CA VAL A 205 16.40 -9.16 14.66
C VAL A 205 15.01 -8.66 14.26
N ALA A 206 14.06 -8.55 15.20
CA ALA A 206 12.75 -7.97 14.94
C ALA A 206 12.86 -6.50 14.46
N ALA A 207 13.66 -5.68 15.15
CA ALA A 207 13.90 -4.29 14.76
C ALA A 207 14.56 -4.21 13.36
N LEU A 208 15.50 -5.10 13.06
CA LEU A 208 16.20 -5.14 11.78
C LEU A 208 15.23 -5.49 10.63
N PHE A 209 14.37 -6.47 10.84
CA PHE A 209 13.33 -6.85 9.89
C PHE A 209 12.33 -5.71 9.66
N LEU A 210 12.02 -4.92 10.69
CA LEU A 210 11.12 -3.78 10.55
C LEU A 210 11.76 -2.64 9.72
N VAL A 211 13.06 -2.38 9.89
CA VAL A 211 13.82 -1.46 9.03
C VAL A 211 13.82 -1.95 7.58
N PHE A 212 14.12 -3.23 7.37
CA PHE A 212 14.11 -3.82 6.03
C PHE A 212 12.72 -3.74 5.38
N TYR A 213 11.67 -4.07 6.14
CA TYR A 213 10.28 -3.92 5.72
C TYR A 213 9.98 -2.49 5.30
N ALA A 214 10.35 -1.48 6.10
CA ALA A 214 10.08 -0.08 5.79
C ALA A 214 10.75 0.35 4.47
N ILE A 215 12.02 -0.04 4.27
CA ILE A 215 12.75 0.24 3.02
C ILE A 215 12.04 -0.42 1.83
N CYS A 216 11.73 -1.71 1.92
CA CYS A 216 11.06 -2.45 0.85
C CYS A 216 9.66 -1.91 0.55
N ALA A 217 8.88 -1.58 1.57
CA ALA A 217 7.54 -1.00 1.44
C ALA A 217 7.59 0.35 0.71
N PHE A 218 8.54 1.21 1.09
CA PHE A 218 8.72 2.52 0.43
C PHE A 218 9.05 2.37 -1.05
N PHE A 219 10.03 1.53 -1.41
CA PHE A 219 10.40 1.29 -2.80
C PHE A 219 9.28 0.60 -3.59
N TYR A 220 8.58 -0.35 -2.98
CA TYR A 220 7.44 -1.00 -3.60
C TYR A 220 6.36 0.01 -3.98
N MET A 221 5.98 0.92 -3.07
CA MET A 221 4.96 1.93 -3.34
C MET A 221 5.35 2.84 -4.50
N ILE A 222 6.61 3.24 -4.60
CA ILE A 222 7.11 4.07 -5.70
C ILE A 222 7.07 3.31 -7.02
N LEU A 223 7.60 2.07 -7.06
CA LEU A 223 7.60 1.25 -8.27
C LEU A 223 6.19 0.93 -8.74
N TRP A 224 5.30 0.60 -7.81
CA TRP A 224 3.88 0.39 -8.08
C TRP A 224 3.25 1.64 -8.70
N TYR A 225 3.47 2.82 -8.11
CA TYR A 225 2.90 4.07 -8.61
C TYR A 225 3.49 4.50 -9.97
N CYS A 226 4.83 4.54 -10.14
CA CYS A 226 5.44 4.89 -11.44
C CYS A 226 5.00 3.86 -12.51
N GLY A 227 4.94 2.56 -12.18
CA GLY A 227 4.55 1.49 -13.11
C GLY A 227 3.10 1.64 -13.62
N TYR A 228 2.15 1.83 -12.72
CA TYR A 228 0.75 2.06 -13.11
C TYR A 228 0.58 3.37 -13.91
N ALA A 229 1.34 4.42 -13.58
CA ALA A 229 1.31 5.69 -14.32
C ALA A 229 1.80 5.51 -15.76
N LEU A 230 2.86 4.74 -15.97
CA LEU A 230 3.37 4.40 -17.30
C LEU A 230 2.37 3.57 -18.10
N CYS A 231 1.76 2.55 -17.50
CA CYS A 231 0.69 1.78 -18.14
C CYS A 231 -0.48 2.67 -18.56
N GLY A 232 -0.91 3.60 -17.70
CA GLY A 232 -1.98 4.55 -18.01
C GLY A 232 -1.64 5.48 -19.17
N ALA A 233 -0.40 5.99 -19.24
CA ALA A 233 0.07 6.80 -20.36
C ALA A 233 0.11 6.00 -21.67
N TYR A 234 0.54 4.74 -21.61
CA TYR A 234 0.58 3.85 -22.76
C TYR A 234 -0.82 3.55 -23.30
N GLU A 235 -1.78 3.21 -22.43
CA GLU A 235 -3.17 3.00 -22.82
C GLU A 235 -3.76 4.23 -23.51
N SER A 236 -3.47 5.43 -22.99
CA SER A 236 -3.96 6.70 -23.52
C SER A 236 -3.46 7.00 -24.94
N THR A 237 -2.28 6.49 -25.32
CA THR A 237 -1.73 6.66 -26.68
C THR A 237 -2.23 5.61 -27.66
N ARG A 238 -2.68 4.45 -27.16
CA ARG A 238 -3.18 3.33 -27.98
C ARG A 238 -4.66 3.43 -28.33
N VAL A 239 -5.48 4.16 -27.56
CA VAL A 239 -6.87 4.42 -27.95
C VAL A 239 -6.82 5.18 -29.28
N PRO A 240 -7.18 4.57 -30.42
CA PRO A 240 -7.10 5.24 -31.70
C PRO A 240 -8.04 6.44 -31.64
N GLN A 241 -7.51 7.65 -31.83
CA GLN A 241 -8.33 8.86 -32.01
C GLN A 241 -9.30 8.76 -33.21
N GLY A 242 -9.26 7.66 -33.97
CA GLY A 242 -10.00 7.45 -35.21
C GLY A 242 -11.26 6.59 -35.14
N SER A 243 -11.60 5.93 -34.03
CA SER A 243 -12.94 5.32 -33.90
C SER A 243 -13.94 6.35 -33.36
N ALA A 244 -14.10 7.44 -34.10
CA ALA A 244 -15.39 8.10 -34.16
C ALA A 244 -16.39 7.01 -34.56
N HIS A 245 -17.09 6.46 -33.56
CA HIS A 245 -18.07 5.41 -33.78
C HIS A 245 -19.11 6.01 -34.74
N PRO A 246 -19.12 5.63 -36.04
CA PRO A 246 -20.01 6.25 -37.00
C PRO A 246 -21.40 5.71 -36.68
N GLY A 247 -22.14 6.43 -35.85
CA GLY A 247 -23.48 6.04 -35.43
C GLY A 247 -23.76 6.11 -33.93
N ARG A 248 -22.78 6.39 -33.05
CA ARG A 248 -23.15 6.81 -31.69
C ARG A 248 -23.44 8.32 -31.77
N PRO A 249 -24.71 8.76 -31.69
CA PRO A 249 -24.99 10.19 -31.63
C PRO A 249 -24.16 10.77 -30.50
N PRO A 250 -23.61 11.99 -30.67
CA PRO A 250 -22.85 12.65 -29.61
C PRO A 250 -23.68 12.52 -28.35
N GLN A 251 -23.18 11.78 -27.35
CA GLN A 251 -23.81 11.81 -26.05
C GLN A 251 -23.67 13.27 -25.65
N ALA A 252 -24.80 13.98 -25.72
CA ALA A 252 -24.90 15.33 -25.22
C ALA A 252 -24.28 15.24 -23.83
N GLN A 253 -23.14 15.94 -23.65
CA GLN A 253 -22.67 16.23 -22.32
C GLN A 253 -23.88 16.86 -21.65
N VAL A 254 -24.55 16.09 -20.80
CA VAL A 254 -25.55 16.60 -19.89
C VAL A 254 -24.73 17.46 -18.96
N ILE A 255 -24.51 18.71 -19.39
CA ILE A 255 -24.08 19.80 -18.54
C ILE A 255 -25.15 19.81 -17.47
N GLY A 256 -24.84 19.20 -16.33
CA GLY A 256 -25.69 19.10 -15.16
C GLY A 256 -25.93 20.49 -14.61
N GLY A 257 -26.81 21.23 -15.27
CA GLY A 257 -27.58 22.28 -14.63
C GLY A 257 -28.39 21.59 -13.56
N TYR A 258 -28.03 21.82 -12.30
CA TYR A 258 -28.90 21.59 -11.16
C TYR A 258 -30.20 22.37 -11.43
N GLN A 259 -31.23 21.73 -11.99
CA GLN A 259 -32.58 22.27 -11.92
C GLN A 259 -33.01 22.15 -10.45
N GLN A 260 -32.88 23.26 -9.74
CA GLN A 260 -33.47 23.44 -8.42
C GLN A 260 -34.99 23.21 -8.55
N PRO A 261 -35.61 22.36 -7.71
CA PRO A 261 -37.04 22.14 -7.76
C PRO A 261 -37.75 23.44 -7.35
N GLN A 262 -38.43 24.09 -8.30
CA GLN A 262 -39.35 25.18 -7.99
C GLN A 262 -40.50 24.62 -7.15
N ARG A 263 -40.48 24.91 -5.84
CA ARG A 263 -41.66 24.81 -4.99
C ARG A 263 -42.70 25.81 -5.54
N ARG A 264 -43.80 25.29 -6.07
CA ARG A 264 -45.00 26.10 -6.28
C ARG A 264 -45.61 26.42 -4.91
N ALA A 265 -45.94 27.68 -4.73
CA ALA A 265 -46.66 28.23 -3.57
C ALA A 265 -48.12 27.79 -3.58
#